data_AF-A0A087U883-F1
#
_entry.id   AF-A0A087U883-F1
#
_cell.length_a   1.000
_cell.length_b   1.000
_cell.length_c   1.000
_cell.angle_alpha   90.00
_cell.angle_beta   90.00
_cell.angle_gamma   90.00
#
_symmetry.space_group_name_H-M   'P 1'
#
loop_
_entity.id
_entity.type
_entity.pdbx_description
1 polymer ?
#
loop_
_entity_poly.entity_id
_entity_poly.type
_entity_poly.pdbx_seq_one_letter_code
_entity_poly.pdbx_strand_id
1 'polypeptide(L)'
;MLSILRRYSWHSFAVVTTKLGGHEDFVRALRDLIQKMVYHDFKFTIVDIVTLKGKNKDEIRTELEDLADSEARIMLLFATRDQAKEIMTAATDLGLTSKNYVWIASQTVVGTILDSSIFLQFPIGMLGVYYNTTKFRLFDELEKAVLVFGHGLELFTSDPKNANISLTPNVSCYGAGQPRWNKGDYFFKYLKNVTAKVKQGPDISFNLDGSLKHVELQILNLNRKNVWEKIGVWTNTGLDIKDIVWPGDSPVPPPGVPEKFNLKVTFLDEPPFVNVFPPDNETGECKTSRSVRCRVAPEHKFFGMNHSLAIRNPDYYKCCSGFCIDLLQKFAQDLKFSYDLYRVEDGTWGV
;
A
#
# COMPACT_ATOMS: atom_id res chain seq x y z
N MET A 1 5.74 7.12 -0.10
CA MET A 1 5.30 5.71 0.03
C MET A 1 5.83 4.86 -1.13
N LEU A 2 5.48 5.13 -2.39
CA LEU A 2 5.97 4.34 -3.54
C LEU A 2 7.50 4.22 -3.63
N SER A 3 8.26 5.27 -3.27
CA SER A 3 9.72 5.19 -3.25
C SER A 3 10.27 4.19 -2.22
N ILE A 4 9.55 3.95 -1.10
CA ILE A 4 9.90 2.92 -0.11
C ILE A 4 9.71 1.53 -0.73
N LEU A 5 8.56 1.30 -1.38
CA LEU A 5 8.27 0.05 -2.09
C LEU A 5 9.36 -0.26 -3.13
N ARG A 6 9.75 0.72 -3.96
CA ARG A 6 10.84 0.57 -4.94
C ARG A 6 12.17 0.23 -4.30
N ARG A 7 12.55 0.91 -3.19
CA ARG A 7 13.82 0.69 -2.49
C ARG A 7 14.00 -0.76 -2.03
N TYR A 8 12.92 -1.40 -1.60
CA TYR A 8 12.91 -2.79 -1.11
C TYR A 8 12.39 -3.80 -2.14
N SER A 9 12.24 -3.39 -3.41
CA SER A 9 11.76 -4.24 -4.51
C SER A 9 10.39 -4.90 -4.24
N TRP A 10 9.50 -4.19 -3.56
CA TRP A 10 8.13 -4.61 -3.33
C TRP A 10 7.21 -4.15 -4.46
N HIS A 11 6.81 -5.11 -5.30
CA HIS A 11 6.03 -4.84 -6.52
C HIS A 11 4.52 -4.80 -6.24
N SER A 12 4.06 -5.58 -5.27
CA SER A 12 2.64 -5.77 -4.95
C SER A 12 2.31 -5.24 -3.56
N PHE A 13 1.21 -4.50 -3.44
CA PHE A 13 0.75 -3.96 -2.17
C PHE A 13 -0.77 -3.76 -2.17
N ALA A 14 -1.35 -3.63 -0.98
CA ALA A 14 -2.75 -3.23 -0.79
C ALA A 14 -2.84 -1.81 -0.23
N VAL A 15 -3.99 -1.17 -0.47
CA VAL A 15 -4.29 0.16 0.07
C VAL A 15 -5.48 0.03 1.02
N VAL A 16 -5.30 0.47 2.26
CA VAL A 16 -6.35 0.48 3.28
C VAL A 16 -6.65 1.94 3.62
N THR A 17 -7.90 2.35 3.43
CA THR A 17 -8.35 3.71 3.73
C THR A 17 -9.60 3.70 4.60
N THR A 18 -9.85 4.79 5.32
CA THR A 18 -11.17 5.07 5.92
C THR A 18 -11.86 6.16 5.13
N LYS A 19 -13.13 6.47 5.45
CA LYS A 19 -13.87 7.62 4.88
C LYS A 19 -13.35 9.00 5.32
N LEU A 20 -12.06 9.13 5.63
CA LEU A 20 -11.41 10.41 5.91
C LEU A 20 -11.45 11.30 4.65
N GLY A 21 -11.62 12.61 4.85
CA GLY A 21 -11.53 13.58 3.74
C GLY A 21 -10.21 13.41 2.98
N GLY A 22 -10.30 13.33 1.64
CA GLY A 22 -9.13 13.13 0.78
C GLY A 22 -8.69 11.68 0.55
N HIS A 23 -9.38 10.67 1.10
CA HIS A 23 -9.04 9.26 0.84
C HIS A 23 -9.16 8.87 -0.64
N GLU A 24 -10.18 9.36 -1.35
CA GLU A 24 -10.32 9.14 -2.79
C GLU A 24 -9.19 9.80 -3.58
N ASP A 25 -8.78 11.01 -3.18
CA ASP A 25 -7.67 11.73 -3.80
C ASP A 25 -6.34 11.00 -3.56
N PHE A 26 -6.15 10.41 -2.37
CA PHE A 26 -5.00 9.57 -2.06
C PHE A 26 -4.92 8.35 -2.96
N VAL A 27 -6.04 7.62 -3.13
CA VAL A 27 -6.11 6.45 -4.03
C VAL A 27 -5.91 6.86 -5.49
N ARG A 28 -6.51 7.97 -5.92
CA ARG A 28 -6.36 8.51 -7.28
C ARG A 28 -4.91 8.91 -7.55
N ALA A 29 -4.27 9.62 -6.63
CA ALA A 29 -2.87 10.00 -6.75
C ALA A 29 -1.93 8.78 -6.86
N LEU A 30 -2.19 7.71 -6.09
CA LEU A 30 -1.44 6.46 -6.23
C LEU A 30 -1.61 5.85 -7.62
N ARG A 31 -2.85 5.74 -8.12
CA ARG A 31 -3.12 5.20 -9.46
C ARG A 31 -2.45 6.04 -10.55
N ASP A 32 -2.56 7.36 -10.48
CA ASP A 32 -1.93 8.28 -11.43
C ASP A 32 -0.42 8.14 -11.45
N LEU A 33 0.23 8.03 -10.28
CA LEU A 33 1.68 7.86 -10.19
C LEU A 33 2.15 6.53 -10.78
N ILE A 34 1.35 5.46 -10.64
CA ILE A 34 1.64 4.14 -11.22
C ILE A 34 1.44 4.18 -12.75
N GLN A 35 0.34 4.79 -13.23
CA GLN A 35 0.02 4.88 -14.65
C GLN A 35 0.98 5.76 -15.44
N LYS A 36 1.39 6.90 -14.86
CA LYS A 36 2.35 7.82 -15.49
C LYS A 36 3.76 7.24 -15.64
N MET A 37 3.99 6.00 -15.19
CA MET A 37 5.29 5.32 -15.19
C MET A 37 6.41 6.23 -14.70
N VAL A 38 6.17 6.97 -13.60
CA VAL A 38 7.19 7.82 -12.96
C VAL A 38 8.47 7.01 -12.67
N TYR A 39 8.32 5.70 -12.52
CA TYR A 39 9.39 4.72 -12.38
C TYR A 39 9.40 3.77 -13.59
N HIS A 40 10.13 4.12 -14.64
CA HIS A 40 10.22 3.29 -15.85
C HIS A 40 10.86 1.91 -15.62
N ASP A 41 11.67 1.78 -14.56
CA ASP A 41 12.39 0.57 -14.17
C ASP A 41 11.61 -0.33 -13.21
N PHE A 42 10.45 0.12 -12.69
CA PHE A 42 9.76 -0.58 -11.61
C PHE A 42 8.24 -0.53 -11.77
N LYS A 43 7.61 -1.70 -11.89
CA LYS A 43 6.16 -1.83 -12.03
C LYS A 43 5.50 -2.13 -10.69
N PHE A 44 4.48 -1.36 -10.36
CA PHE A 44 3.66 -1.55 -9.19
C PHE A 44 2.33 -2.21 -9.54
N THR A 45 1.86 -3.09 -8.66
CA THR A 45 0.56 -3.75 -8.74
C THR A 45 -0.19 -3.51 -7.45
N ILE A 46 -1.38 -2.91 -7.55
CA ILE A 46 -2.29 -2.81 -6.41
C ILE A 46 -3.08 -4.12 -6.37
N VAL A 47 -2.88 -4.90 -5.30
CA VAL A 47 -3.58 -6.18 -5.09
C VAL A 47 -5.03 -5.93 -4.72
N ASP A 48 -5.24 -5.01 -3.78
CA ASP A 48 -6.58 -4.67 -3.29
C ASP A 48 -6.63 -3.24 -2.75
N ILE A 49 -7.84 -2.66 -2.74
CA ILE A 49 -8.14 -1.35 -2.17
C ILE A 49 -9.36 -1.47 -1.27
N VAL A 50 -9.10 -1.50 0.03
CA VAL A 50 -10.13 -1.61 1.07
C VAL A 50 -10.47 -0.23 1.59
N THR A 51 -11.74 0.15 1.51
CA THR A 51 -12.26 1.40 2.11
C THR A 51 -13.15 1.04 3.28
N LEU A 52 -12.59 1.14 4.47
CA LEU A 52 -13.22 0.73 5.71
C LEU A 52 -14.34 1.69 6.10
N LYS A 53 -15.50 1.12 6.43
CA LYS A 53 -16.72 1.83 6.85
C LYS A 53 -17.09 1.50 8.29
N GLY A 54 -16.61 0.36 8.80
CA GLY A 54 -16.84 -0.07 10.17
C GLY A 54 -16.41 0.97 11.20
N LYS A 55 -17.21 1.11 12.25
CA LYS A 55 -16.90 2.01 13.39
C LYS A 55 -16.31 1.26 14.57
N ASN A 56 -16.58 -0.03 14.65
CA ASN A 56 -16.16 -0.91 15.73
C ASN A 56 -15.19 -1.97 15.22
N LYS A 57 -14.40 -2.55 16.14
CA LYS A 57 -13.40 -3.58 15.84
C LYS A 57 -13.97 -4.75 15.01
N ASP A 58 -15.14 -5.28 15.36
CA ASP A 58 -15.70 -6.46 14.69
C ASP A 58 -16.13 -6.19 13.25
N GLU A 59 -16.72 -5.02 12.98
CA GLU A 59 -17.07 -4.60 11.61
C GLU A 59 -15.80 -4.41 10.76
N ILE A 60 -14.78 -3.77 11.33
CA ILE A 60 -13.49 -3.57 10.66
C ILE A 60 -12.81 -4.92 10.40
N ARG A 61 -12.91 -5.87 11.34
CA ARG A 61 -12.37 -7.22 11.18
C ARG A 61 -12.99 -7.90 9.96
N THR A 62 -14.32 -7.94 9.86
CA THR A 62 -15.01 -8.56 8.72
C THR A 62 -14.63 -7.90 7.40
N GLU A 63 -14.52 -6.56 7.35
CA GLU A 63 -14.08 -5.85 6.15
C GLU A 63 -12.60 -6.11 5.77
N LEU A 64 -11.79 -6.60 6.70
CA LEU A 64 -10.38 -6.95 6.49
C LEU A 64 -10.16 -8.45 6.19
N GLU A 65 -11.20 -9.30 6.25
CA GLU A 65 -11.08 -10.74 6.01
C GLU A 65 -10.60 -11.02 4.57
N ASP A 66 -11.21 -10.39 3.57
CA ASP A 66 -10.80 -10.52 2.17
C ASP A 66 -9.34 -10.11 1.95
N LEU A 67 -8.88 -9.08 2.69
CA LEU A 67 -7.49 -8.64 2.65
C LEU A 67 -6.55 -9.63 3.32
N ALA A 68 -6.98 -10.27 4.41
CA ALA A 68 -6.21 -11.31 5.10
C ALA A 68 -6.00 -12.56 4.24
N ASP A 69 -7.01 -12.90 3.43
CA ASP A 69 -6.93 -14.00 2.46
C ASP A 69 -6.15 -13.64 1.18
N SER A 70 -5.86 -12.35 0.98
CA SER A 70 -5.09 -11.89 -0.17
C SER A 70 -3.58 -12.19 -0.10
N GLU A 71 -2.92 -12.07 -1.24
CA GLU A 71 -1.45 -12.18 -1.34
C GLU A 71 -0.71 -10.90 -0.91
N ALA A 72 -1.42 -9.84 -0.53
CA ALA A 72 -0.81 -8.59 -0.14
C ALA A 72 -0.02 -8.76 1.17
N ARG A 73 1.25 -8.36 1.17
CA ARG A 73 2.10 -8.34 2.38
C ARG A 73 2.53 -6.93 2.78
N ILE A 74 2.32 -5.96 1.90
CA ILE A 74 2.59 -4.55 2.18
C ILE A 74 1.26 -3.79 2.12
N MET A 75 0.98 -2.98 3.14
CA MET A 75 -0.25 -2.21 3.25
C MET A 75 0.05 -0.72 3.39
N LEU A 76 -0.56 0.10 2.54
CA LEU A 76 -0.54 1.55 2.69
C LEU A 76 -1.79 1.99 3.46
N LEU A 77 -1.61 2.66 4.60
CA LEU A 77 -2.70 3.08 5.47
C LEU A 77 -2.95 4.60 5.41
N PHE A 78 -4.17 4.95 5.04
CA PHE A 78 -4.70 6.31 5.10
C PHE A 78 -5.94 6.39 6.00
N ALA A 79 -5.74 6.84 7.24
CA ALA A 79 -6.79 6.93 8.26
C ALA A 79 -6.45 8.03 9.27
N THR A 80 -7.37 8.32 10.18
CA THR A 80 -7.02 9.09 11.39
C THR A 80 -6.26 8.21 12.38
N ARG A 81 -5.54 8.84 13.31
CA ARG A 81 -4.80 8.12 14.36
C ARG A 81 -5.69 7.21 15.22
N ASP A 82 -6.90 7.65 15.57
CA ASP A 82 -7.80 6.85 16.40
C ASP A 82 -8.40 5.68 15.63
N GLN A 83 -8.81 5.90 14.37
CA GLN A 83 -9.25 4.81 13.50
C GLN A 83 -8.15 3.78 13.26
N ALA A 84 -6.91 4.23 13.06
CA ALA A 84 -5.77 3.35 12.86
C ALA A 84 -5.52 2.41 14.05
N LYS A 85 -5.81 2.81 15.29
CA LYS A 85 -5.67 1.94 16.48
C LYS A 85 -6.66 0.76 16.40
N GLU A 86 -7.91 1.06 16.08
CA GLU A 86 -8.96 0.03 15.92
C GLU A 86 -8.63 -0.91 14.74
N ILE A 87 -8.18 -0.34 13.62
CA ILE A 87 -7.73 -1.11 12.45
C ILE A 87 -6.59 -2.05 12.80
N MET A 88 -5.58 -1.57 13.54
CA MET A 88 -4.41 -2.38 13.89
C MET A 88 -4.75 -3.46 14.92
N THR A 89 -5.72 -3.19 15.79
CA THR A 89 -6.25 -4.18 16.72
C THR A 89 -7.01 -5.28 15.97
N ALA A 90 -7.89 -4.93 15.02
CA ALA A 90 -8.58 -5.91 14.19
C ALA A 90 -7.60 -6.69 13.28
N ALA A 91 -6.64 -6.01 12.67
CA ALA A 91 -5.61 -6.60 11.83
C ALA A 91 -4.73 -7.59 12.61
N THR A 92 -4.46 -7.33 13.89
CA THR A 92 -3.69 -8.24 14.73
C THR A 92 -4.44 -9.55 14.97
N ASP A 93 -5.75 -9.49 15.18
CA ASP A 93 -6.55 -10.72 15.33
C ASP A 93 -6.64 -11.56 14.03
N LEU A 94 -6.42 -10.93 12.87
CA LEU A 94 -6.35 -11.59 11.56
C LEU A 94 -4.92 -11.99 11.17
N GLY A 95 -3.92 -11.74 12.02
CA GLY A 95 -2.52 -12.05 11.73
C GLY A 95 -1.84 -11.14 10.69
N LEU A 96 -2.52 -10.06 10.29
CA LEU A 96 -2.04 -9.03 9.34
C LEU A 96 -0.92 -8.14 9.92
N THR A 97 -0.55 -8.32 11.19
CA THR A 97 0.57 -7.60 11.84
C THR A 97 1.75 -8.51 12.17
N SER A 98 1.73 -9.75 11.67
CA SER A 98 2.83 -10.70 11.86
C SER A 98 4.11 -10.27 11.12
N LYS A 99 5.23 -10.97 11.38
CA LYS A 99 6.57 -10.66 10.83
C LYS A 99 6.65 -10.54 9.30
N ASN A 100 5.67 -11.07 8.58
CA ASN A 100 5.63 -11.07 7.12
C ASN A 100 4.87 -9.86 6.53
N TYR A 101 4.21 -9.05 7.35
CA TYR A 101 3.39 -7.92 6.90
C TYR A 101 4.00 -6.59 7.30
N VAL A 102 4.04 -5.65 6.37
CA VAL A 102 4.55 -4.28 6.61
C VAL A 102 3.44 -3.27 6.39
N TRP A 103 3.24 -2.42 7.38
CA TRP A 103 2.30 -1.30 7.32
C TRP A 103 3.05 0.01 7.14
N ILE A 104 2.65 0.80 6.13
CA ILE A 104 3.19 2.14 5.86
C ILE A 104 2.05 3.15 6.03
N ALA A 105 2.14 3.96 7.08
CA ALA A 105 1.15 4.95 7.45
C ALA A 105 1.43 6.34 6.87
N SER A 106 0.35 7.06 6.61
CA SER A 106 0.34 8.50 6.33
C SER A 106 0.53 9.32 7.62
N GLN A 107 0.82 10.63 7.47
CA GLN A 107 0.99 11.57 8.58
C GLN A 107 -0.14 11.47 9.61
N THR A 108 -1.39 11.42 9.15
CA THR A 108 -2.58 11.52 10.00
C THR A 108 -2.68 10.37 11.00
N VAL A 109 -2.04 9.23 10.70
CA VAL A 109 -1.91 8.08 11.60
C VAL A 109 -0.79 8.27 12.60
N VAL A 110 0.38 8.74 12.14
CA VAL A 110 1.53 9.04 13.00
C VAL A 110 1.15 10.10 14.03
N GLY A 111 0.43 11.14 13.61
CA GLY A 111 0.03 12.27 14.44
C GLY A 111 1.22 13.13 14.87
N THR A 112 1.08 13.83 15.99
CA THR A 112 2.19 14.61 16.57
C THR A 112 3.13 13.68 17.32
N ILE A 113 4.45 13.81 17.11
CA ILE A 113 5.47 13.07 17.88
C ILE A 113 5.36 13.38 19.38
N LEU A 114 4.81 14.54 19.75
CA LEU A 114 4.53 14.94 21.14
C LEU A 114 3.38 14.16 21.77
N ASP A 115 2.46 13.62 20.97
CA ASP A 115 1.35 12.78 21.44
C ASP A 115 1.79 11.33 21.63
N SER A 116 3.08 11.07 21.86
CA SER A 116 3.63 9.73 22.14
C SER A 116 3.14 9.24 23.50
N SER A 117 1.85 8.97 23.61
CA SER A 117 1.26 8.22 24.69
C SER A 117 1.87 6.81 24.65
N ILE A 118 2.41 6.41 25.80
CA ILE A 118 3.18 5.19 26.08
C ILE A 118 2.39 3.88 25.77
N PHE A 119 1.13 3.98 25.36
CA PHE A 119 0.19 2.87 25.11
C PHE A 119 -0.10 2.64 23.61
N LEU A 120 0.85 2.94 22.72
CA LEU A 120 0.67 2.77 21.28
C LEU A 120 0.45 1.29 20.90
N GLN A 121 -0.76 0.98 20.43
CA GLN A 121 -1.19 -0.32 19.87
C GLN A 121 -0.76 -0.50 18.40
N PHE A 122 0.33 0.13 17.98
CA PHE A 122 0.84 -0.05 16.61
C PHE A 122 1.91 -1.14 16.58
N PRO A 123 1.95 -1.96 15.53
CA PRO A 123 2.91 -3.05 15.45
C PRO A 123 4.34 -2.53 15.24
N ILE A 124 5.30 -3.19 15.90
CA ILE A 124 6.74 -2.90 15.73
C ILE A 124 7.11 -3.00 14.26
N GLY A 125 7.92 -2.06 13.79
CA GLY A 125 8.39 -2.00 12.42
C GLY A 125 7.41 -1.40 11.43
N MET A 126 6.28 -0.87 11.91
CA MET A 126 5.43 0.02 11.13
C MET A 126 6.22 1.26 10.71
N LEU A 127 6.04 1.68 9.45
CA LEU A 127 6.66 2.86 8.88
C LEU A 127 5.67 4.01 8.81
N GLY A 128 6.14 5.24 9.04
CA GLY A 128 5.34 6.45 8.97
C GLY A 128 5.97 7.46 8.03
N VAL A 129 5.19 8.02 7.11
CA VAL A 129 5.60 9.19 6.33
C VAL A 129 5.19 10.43 7.10
N TYR A 130 6.17 11.24 7.50
CA TYR A 130 5.97 12.37 8.39
C TYR A 130 6.45 13.70 7.80
N TYR A 131 5.66 14.78 7.90
CA TYR A 131 6.15 16.15 7.71
C TYR A 131 6.41 16.80 9.07
N ASN A 132 7.53 17.52 9.18
CA ASN A 132 7.98 18.10 10.43
C ASN A 132 7.01 19.19 10.92
N THR A 133 6.25 18.90 11.98
CA THR A 133 5.29 19.84 12.60
C THR A 133 5.83 20.51 13.87
N THR A 134 7.15 20.48 14.10
CA THR A 134 7.74 21.17 15.26
C THR A 134 7.52 22.67 15.17
N LYS A 135 7.41 23.32 16.33
CA LYS A 135 7.23 24.77 16.42
C LYS A 135 8.35 25.55 15.72
N PHE A 136 9.58 25.05 15.80
CA PHE A 136 10.72 25.63 15.07
C PHE A 136 10.51 25.59 13.56
N ARG A 137 10.04 24.44 13.02
CA ARG A 137 9.75 24.34 11.58
C ARG A 137 8.60 25.25 11.17
N LEU A 138 7.57 25.41 12.00
CA LEU A 138 6.48 26.34 11.74
C LEU A 138 6.99 27.78 11.58
N PHE A 139 7.91 28.24 12.43
CA PHE A 139 8.48 29.58 12.29
C PHE A 139 9.31 29.76 11.01
N ASP A 140 10.09 28.75 10.63
CA ASP A 140 10.83 28.73 9.35
C ASP A 140 9.87 28.84 8.15
N GLU A 141 8.76 28.09 8.15
CA GLU A 141 7.75 28.18 7.09
C GLU A 141 7.00 29.53 7.08
N LEU A 142 6.80 30.18 8.23
CA LEU A 142 6.24 31.53 8.30
C LEU A 142 7.17 32.58 7.68
N GLU A 143 8.48 32.51 7.95
CA GLU A 143 9.47 33.40 7.33
C GLU A 143 9.43 33.24 5.79
N LYS A 144 9.40 31.99 5.30
CA LYS A 144 9.27 31.70 3.87
C LYS A 144 7.98 32.24 3.26
N ALA A 145 6.85 32.10 3.95
CA ALA A 145 5.56 32.61 3.46
C ALA A 145 5.59 34.13 3.28
N VAL A 146 6.17 34.87 4.23
CA VAL A 146 6.33 36.33 4.13
C VAL A 146 7.28 36.72 3.00
N LEU A 147 8.38 35.98 2.82
CA LEU A 147 9.31 36.20 1.69
C LEU A 147 8.62 35.99 0.34
N VAL A 148 7.85 34.91 0.19
CA VAL A 148 7.09 34.63 -1.04
C VAL A 148 6.11 35.74 -1.33
N PHE A 149 5.37 36.19 -0.32
CA PHE A 149 4.41 37.28 -0.49
C PHE A 149 5.10 38.60 -0.87
N GLY A 150 6.21 38.95 -0.20
CA GLY A 150 6.99 40.15 -0.48
C GLY A 150 7.56 40.19 -1.90
N HIS A 151 8.25 39.13 -2.33
CA HIS A 151 8.75 39.03 -3.71
C HIS A 151 7.63 38.94 -4.74
N GLY A 152 6.50 38.30 -4.41
CA GLY A 152 5.32 38.29 -5.28
C GLY A 152 4.76 39.68 -5.51
N LEU A 153 4.71 40.51 -4.46
CA LEU A 153 4.33 41.93 -4.57
C LEU A 153 5.33 42.71 -5.41
N GLU A 154 6.63 42.51 -5.20
CA GLU A 154 7.69 43.16 -5.99
C GLU A 154 7.58 42.83 -7.47
N LEU A 155 7.39 41.55 -7.82
CA LEU A 155 7.17 41.11 -9.21
C LEU A 155 5.90 41.73 -9.80
N PHE A 156 4.83 41.84 -9.00
CA PHE A 156 3.58 42.44 -9.44
C PHE A 156 3.73 43.94 -9.71
N THR A 157 4.35 44.70 -8.80
CA THR A 157 4.50 46.15 -8.93
C THR A 157 5.55 46.55 -9.97
N SER A 158 6.56 45.71 -10.19
CA SER A 158 7.60 45.95 -11.20
C SER A 158 7.11 45.73 -12.63
N ASP A 159 6.01 45.00 -12.84
CA ASP A 159 5.40 44.82 -14.16
C ASP A 159 4.59 46.08 -14.55
N PRO A 160 4.99 46.82 -15.60
CA PRO A 160 4.32 48.06 -15.99
C PRO A 160 2.83 47.88 -16.31
N LYS A 161 2.40 46.67 -16.68
CA LYS A 161 0.98 46.36 -16.96
C LYS A 161 0.10 46.50 -15.72
N ASN A 162 0.70 46.46 -14.53
CA ASN A 162 -0.01 46.46 -13.26
C ASN A 162 -0.07 47.81 -12.57
N ALA A 163 0.52 48.87 -13.15
CA ALA A 163 0.64 50.19 -12.52
C ALA A 163 -0.70 50.76 -11.99
N ASN A 164 -1.82 50.46 -12.66
CA ASN A 164 -3.16 50.94 -12.30
C ASN A 164 -4.02 49.87 -11.59
N ILE A 165 -3.45 48.73 -11.19
CA ILE A 165 -4.19 47.62 -10.60
C ILE A 165 -3.98 47.61 -9.08
N SER A 166 -4.99 48.04 -8.32
CA SER A 166 -4.99 47.86 -6.86
C SER A 166 -5.22 46.40 -6.44
N LEU A 167 -4.39 45.90 -5.53
CA LEU A 167 -4.53 44.57 -4.91
C LEU A 167 -5.46 44.54 -3.69
N THR A 168 -6.02 45.67 -3.26
CA THR A 168 -6.90 45.72 -2.09
C THR A 168 -8.16 44.86 -2.32
N PRO A 169 -8.38 43.79 -1.55
CA PRO A 169 -9.54 42.94 -1.75
C PRO A 169 -10.77 43.58 -1.08
N ASN A 170 -11.83 43.84 -1.85
CA ASN A 170 -13.13 44.28 -1.30
C ASN A 170 -14.03 43.06 -1.04
N VAL A 171 -13.53 42.08 -0.29
CA VAL A 171 -14.25 40.85 0.06
C VAL A 171 -14.87 40.97 1.45
N SER A 172 -16.11 40.52 1.60
CA SER A 172 -16.82 40.51 2.89
C SER A 172 -17.61 39.23 3.05
N CYS A 173 -17.54 38.62 4.24
CA CYS A 173 -18.32 37.43 4.58
C CYS A 173 -19.78 37.76 4.99
N TYR A 174 -20.06 39.00 5.41
CA TYR A 174 -21.34 39.38 6.05
C TYR A 174 -21.94 40.69 5.52
N GLY A 175 -21.39 41.31 4.47
CA GLY A 175 -21.81 42.64 4.00
C GLY A 175 -21.81 42.81 2.48
N ALA A 176 -21.96 44.06 2.02
CA ALA A 176 -22.04 44.46 0.60
C ALA A 176 -20.69 44.41 -0.17
N GLY A 177 -19.78 43.51 0.24
CA GLY A 177 -18.53 43.25 -0.46
C GLY A 177 -18.71 42.22 -1.58
N GLN A 178 -17.67 42.00 -2.38
CA GLN A 178 -17.68 40.93 -3.36
C GLN A 178 -17.48 39.57 -2.69
N PRO A 179 -18.18 38.52 -3.16
CA PRO A 179 -18.01 37.17 -2.61
C PRO A 179 -16.65 36.55 -3.01
N ARG A 180 -15.98 37.09 -4.03
CA ARG A 180 -14.69 36.61 -4.52
C ARG A 180 -13.75 37.77 -4.83
N TRP A 181 -12.46 37.56 -4.59
CA TRP A 181 -11.43 38.50 -5.01
C TRP A 181 -11.02 38.25 -6.46
N ASN A 182 -11.62 39.01 -7.40
CA ASN A 182 -11.40 38.82 -8.85
C ASN A 182 -9.94 38.98 -9.30
N LYS A 183 -9.15 39.78 -8.57
CA LYS A 183 -7.72 40.00 -8.86
C LYS A 183 -6.81 38.96 -8.18
N GLY A 184 -7.37 38.12 -7.31
CA GLY A 184 -6.60 37.10 -6.58
C GLY A 184 -5.98 36.07 -7.51
N ASP A 185 -6.74 35.55 -8.48
CA ASP A 185 -6.22 34.59 -9.46
C ASP A 185 -5.08 35.17 -10.31
N TYR A 186 -5.15 36.47 -10.58
CA TYR A 186 -4.13 37.18 -11.34
C TYR A 186 -2.86 37.38 -10.50
N PHE A 187 -2.99 37.85 -9.26
CA PHE A 187 -1.86 37.98 -8.33
C PHE A 187 -1.23 36.64 -7.99
N PHE A 188 -2.03 35.57 -7.88
CA PHE A 188 -1.54 34.22 -7.64
C PHE A 188 -0.54 33.74 -8.72
N LYS A 189 -0.66 34.22 -9.97
CA LYS A 189 0.34 33.93 -11.02
C LYS A 189 1.71 34.52 -10.69
N TYR A 190 1.76 35.71 -10.08
CA TYR A 190 3.02 36.31 -9.64
C TYR A 190 3.61 35.55 -8.44
N LEU A 191 2.77 35.15 -7.48
CA LEU A 191 3.21 34.31 -6.35
C LEU A 191 3.83 32.98 -6.81
N LYS A 192 3.23 32.30 -7.80
CA LYS A 192 3.79 31.06 -8.36
C LYS A 192 5.12 31.25 -9.09
N ASN A 193 5.40 32.46 -9.59
CA ASN A 193 6.63 32.77 -10.30
C ASN A 193 7.76 33.23 -9.37
N VAL A 194 7.50 33.34 -8.07
CA VAL A 194 8.53 33.72 -7.10
C VAL A 194 9.62 32.66 -7.05
N THR A 195 10.86 33.13 -7.16
CA THR A 195 12.06 32.36 -6.82
C THR A 195 12.82 33.13 -5.76
N ALA A 196 13.03 32.53 -4.59
CA ALA A 196 13.64 33.20 -3.45
C ALA A 196 14.68 32.29 -2.79
N LYS A 197 15.86 32.86 -2.52
CA LYS A 197 16.92 32.18 -1.79
C LYS A 197 16.61 32.19 -0.30
N VAL A 198 16.76 31.05 0.36
CA VAL A 198 16.57 30.92 1.81
C VAL A 198 17.92 30.68 2.47
N LYS A 199 18.07 31.09 3.73
CA LYS A 199 19.31 30.93 4.50
C LYS A 199 19.73 29.46 4.66
N GLN A 200 18.75 28.55 4.70
CA GLN A 200 18.97 27.11 4.87
C GLN A 200 18.02 26.33 3.95
N GLY A 201 18.58 25.37 3.22
CA GLY A 201 17.83 24.51 2.31
C GLY A 201 17.76 25.02 0.86
N PRO A 202 16.97 24.34 0.01
CA PRO A 202 16.83 24.70 -1.39
C PRO A 202 16.03 25.99 -1.58
N ASP A 203 16.27 26.67 -2.70
CA ASP A 203 15.52 27.86 -3.10
C ASP A 203 14.02 27.56 -3.24
N ILE A 204 13.20 28.51 -2.80
CA ILE A 204 11.74 28.43 -2.93
C ILE A 204 11.38 28.56 -4.40
N SER A 205 10.64 27.58 -4.90
CA SER A 205 10.09 27.57 -6.24
C SER A 205 8.84 26.71 -6.27
N PHE A 206 7.94 27.00 -7.20
CA PHE A 206 6.64 26.36 -7.30
C PHE A 206 6.48 25.57 -8.60
N ASN A 207 5.66 24.53 -8.54
CA ASN A 207 5.15 23.80 -9.69
C ASN A 207 4.00 24.58 -10.34
N LEU A 208 3.55 24.15 -11.53
CA LEU A 208 2.49 24.83 -12.29
C LEU A 208 1.15 24.90 -11.53
N ASP A 209 0.89 23.91 -10.69
CA ASP A 209 -0.29 23.80 -9.82
C ASP A 209 -0.20 24.69 -8.57
N GLY A 210 0.97 25.29 -8.28
CA GLY A 210 1.22 26.11 -7.09
C GLY A 210 1.74 25.33 -5.89
N SER A 211 2.02 24.03 -6.03
CA SER A 211 2.71 23.26 -4.99
C SER A 211 4.20 23.60 -4.94
N LEU A 212 4.86 23.39 -3.80
CA LEU A 212 6.30 23.58 -3.69
C LEU A 212 7.04 22.54 -4.55
N LYS A 213 8.05 23.01 -5.31
CA LYS A 213 8.87 22.14 -6.17
C LYS A 213 9.80 21.24 -5.34
N HIS A 214 10.34 21.78 -4.26
CA HIS A 214 11.19 21.05 -3.32
C HIS A 214 10.41 20.77 -2.04
N VAL A 215 10.12 19.49 -1.80
CA VAL A 215 9.45 19.01 -0.59
C VAL A 215 10.35 17.99 0.09
N GLU A 216 10.53 18.16 1.39
CA GLU A 216 11.23 17.20 2.25
C GLU A 216 10.21 16.51 3.16
N LEU A 217 10.21 15.18 3.15
CA LEU A 217 9.41 14.35 4.05
C LEU A 217 10.34 13.49 4.91
N GLN A 218 10.02 13.33 6.18
CA GLN A 218 10.75 12.45 7.09
C GLN A 218 10.12 11.07 7.09
N ILE A 219 10.95 10.04 7.17
CA ILE A 219 10.48 8.66 7.33
C ILE A 219 10.74 8.24 8.77
N LEU A 220 9.70 7.77 9.44
CA LEU A 220 9.75 7.28 10.81
C LEU A 220 9.56 5.76 10.84
N ASN A 221 10.18 5.11 11.81
CA ASN A 221 9.98 3.70 12.13
C ASN A 221 9.53 3.58 13.59
N LEU A 222 8.57 2.70 13.84
CA LEU A 222 8.15 2.38 15.20
C LEU A 222 9.08 1.32 15.79
N ASN A 223 9.91 1.73 16.75
CA ASN A 223 10.92 0.87 17.35
C ASN A 223 10.33 -0.05 18.45
N ARG A 224 11.19 -0.92 19.02
CA ARG A 224 10.83 -1.86 20.11
C ARG A 224 10.27 -1.19 21.37
N LYS A 225 10.53 0.10 21.57
CA LYS A 225 10.05 0.89 22.71
C LYS A 225 8.71 1.56 22.42
N ASN A 226 8.07 1.24 21.28
CA ASN A 226 6.86 1.89 20.78
C ASN A 226 7.02 3.41 20.59
N VAL A 227 8.23 3.84 20.22
CA VAL A 227 8.53 5.25 19.91
C VAL A 227 8.79 5.39 18.42
N TRP A 228 8.17 6.40 17.82
CA TRP A 228 8.45 6.78 16.44
C TRP A 228 9.83 7.45 16.37
N GLU A 229 10.74 6.82 15.64
CA GLU A 229 12.11 7.29 15.46
C GLU A 229 12.35 7.68 14.00
N LYS A 230 13.04 8.80 13.77
CA LYS A 230 13.39 9.24 12.43
C LYS A 230 14.51 8.39 11.87
N ILE A 231 14.21 7.64 10.81
CA ILE A 231 15.15 6.75 10.13
C ILE A 231 15.63 7.29 8.79
N GLY A 232 14.94 8.28 8.21
CA GLY A 232 15.26 8.74 6.87
C GLY A 232 14.57 10.02 6.45
N VAL A 233 14.89 10.43 5.23
CA VAL A 233 14.34 11.59 4.56
C VAL A 233 14.09 11.27 3.09
N TRP A 234 12.92 11.67 2.61
CA TRP A 234 12.55 11.65 1.20
C TRP A 234 12.57 13.07 0.66
N THR A 235 13.19 13.24 -0.50
CA THR A 235 13.24 14.49 -1.27
C THR A 235 12.89 14.19 -2.73
N ASN A 236 12.77 15.23 -3.54
CA ASN A 236 12.60 15.09 -4.99
C ASN A 236 13.77 14.34 -5.68
N THR A 237 14.97 14.33 -5.08
CA THR A 237 16.12 13.59 -5.61
C THR A 237 16.14 12.11 -5.24
N GLY A 238 15.36 11.70 -4.24
CA GLY A 238 15.28 10.30 -3.84
C GLY A 238 15.00 10.08 -2.36
N LEU A 239 15.09 8.81 -1.98
CA LEU A 239 14.83 8.32 -0.64
C LEU A 239 16.14 7.91 0.03
N ASP A 240 16.49 8.56 1.13
CA ASP A 240 17.60 8.18 2.00
C ASP A 240 17.06 7.63 3.31
N ILE A 241 17.37 6.37 3.62
CA ILE A 241 16.90 5.66 4.80
C ILE A 241 18.05 4.88 5.43
N LYS A 242 18.12 4.94 6.76
CA LYS A 242 19.05 4.20 7.63
C LYS A 242 18.42 2.91 8.16
N ASP A 243 18.96 2.39 9.26
CA ASP A 243 18.54 1.14 9.90
C ASP A 243 17.04 1.15 10.22
N ILE A 244 16.35 0.10 9.78
CA ILE A 244 14.93 -0.13 10.02
C ILE A 244 14.80 -1.36 10.91
N VAL A 245 14.03 -1.24 11.98
CA VAL A 245 13.54 -2.42 12.70
C VAL A 245 12.29 -2.90 11.98
N TRP A 246 12.31 -4.13 11.48
CA TRP A 246 11.19 -4.73 10.78
C TRP A 246 10.26 -5.49 11.73
N PRO A 247 9.02 -5.78 11.29
CA PRO A 247 8.10 -6.65 12.01
C PRO A 247 8.76 -7.96 12.46
N GLY A 248 8.43 -8.42 13.67
CA GLY A 248 9.12 -9.55 14.29
C GLY A 248 10.52 -9.23 14.81
N ASP A 249 10.85 -7.95 14.93
CA ASP A 249 12.12 -7.45 15.48
C ASP A 249 13.36 -7.85 14.65
N SER A 250 13.16 -7.92 13.34
CA SER A 250 14.17 -8.33 12.37
C SER A 250 14.97 -7.14 11.84
N PRO A 251 16.28 -7.26 11.61
CA PRO A 251 17.06 -6.28 10.86
C PRO A 251 16.89 -6.42 9.33
N VAL A 252 16.28 -7.52 8.86
CA VAL A 252 16.10 -7.84 7.45
C VAL A 252 14.67 -7.52 7.00
N PRO A 253 14.47 -6.84 5.86
CA PRO A 253 13.15 -6.54 5.33
C PRO A 253 12.37 -7.83 4.98
N PRO A 254 11.05 -7.87 5.23
CA PRO A 254 10.20 -8.93 4.72
C PRO A 254 10.26 -9.00 3.19
N PRO A 255 10.11 -10.19 2.58
CA PRO A 255 10.20 -10.35 1.13
C PRO A 255 9.10 -9.60 0.35
N GLY A 256 8.03 -9.16 1.03
CA GLY A 256 6.91 -8.43 0.42
C GLY A 256 5.97 -9.30 -0.43
N VAL A 257 6.21 -10.60 -0.45
CA VAL A 257 5.37 -11.63 -1.09
C VAL A 257 5.13 -12.77 -0.10
N PRO A 258 4.03 -13.53 -0.23
CA PRO A 258 3.78 -14.71 0.59
C PRO A 258 4.93 -15.71 0.48
N GLU A 259 5.36 -16.29 1.60
CA GLU A 259 6.46 -17.28 1.65
C GLU A 259 6.12 -18.55 0.84
N LYS A 260 4.82 -18.86 0.72
CA LYS A 260 4.20 -19.84 -0.18
C LYS A 260 2.81 -19.33 -0.51
N PHE A 261 2.47 -19.14 -1.79
CA PHE A 261 1.08 -18.97 -2.22
C PHE A 261 0.57 -20.33 -2.69
N ASN A 262 -0.69 -20.66 -2.38
CA ASN A 262 -1.30 -21.94 -2.75
C ASN A 262 -2.29 -21.73 -3.90
N LEU A 263 -2.02 -22.31 -5.06
CA LEU A 263 -2.87 -22.16 -6.25
C LEU A 263 -3.91 -23.28 -6.35
N LYS A 264 -5.15 -22.92 -6.69
CA LYS A 264 -6.13 -23.90 -7.16
C LYS A 264 -5.98 -24.07 -8.66
N VAL A 265 -5.56 -25.26 -9.09
CA VAL A 265 -5.32 -25.58 -10.50
C VAL A 265 -6.37 -26.58 -10.97
N THR A 266 -7.12 -26.23 -12.02
CA THR A 266 -8.08 -27.14 -12.62
C THR A 266 -7.47 -27.90 -13.79
N PHE A 267 -7.91 -29.15 -14.00
CA PHE A 267 -7.42 -30.00 -15.08
C PHE A 267 -8.54 -30.84 -15.71
N LEU A 268 -8.30 -31.27 -16.95
CA LEU A 268 -9.10 -32.27 -17.66
C LEU A 268 -8.25 -33.53 -17.91
N ASP A 269 -8.91 -34.68 -17.93
CA ASP A 269 -8.25 -35.97 -18.25
C ASP A 269 -8.07 -36.07 -19.77
N GLU A 270 -6.82 -35.93 -20.22
CA GLU A 270 -6.45 -35.92 -21.63
C GLU A 270 -5.05 -36.53 -21.82
N PRO A 271 -4.98 -37.85 -22.06
CA PRO A 271 -3.73 -38.51 -22.43
C PRO A 271 -3.16 -37.93 -23.74
N PRO A 272 -1.85 -37.63 -23.83
CA PRO A 272 -0.78 -37.92 -22.86
C PRO A 272 -0.46 -36.76 -21.89
N PHE A 273 -1.19 -35.64 -21.97
CA PHE A 273 -0.89 -34.41 -21.23
C PHE A 273 -1.19 -34.51 -19.74
N VAL A 274 -2.36 -35.07 -19.39
CA VAL A 274 -2.78 -35.38 -18.03
C VAL A 274 -3.49 -36.73 -18.04
N ASN A 275 -2.97 -37.68 -17.28
CA ASN A 275 -3.51 -39.03 -17.14
C ASN A 275 -3.92 -39.24 -15.69
N VAL A 276 -5.08 -39.85 -15.47
CA VAL A 276 -5.62 -40.14 -14.14
C VAL A 276 -5.58 -41.64 -13.87
N PHE A 277 -4.94 -42.03 -12.76
CA PHE A 277 -4.78 -43.42 -12.34
C PHE A 277 -5.26 -43.62 -10.90
N PRO A 278 -5.75 -44.82 -10.54
CA PRO A 278 -6.03 -45.13 -9.14
C PRO A 278 -4.73 -45.12 -8.31
N PRO A 279 -4.80 -44.74 -7.02
CA PRO A 279 -3.67 -44.93 -6.11
C PRO A 279 -3.37 -46.42 -5.91
N ASP A 280 -2.19 -46.72 -5.39
CA ASP A 280 -1.81 -48.10 -5.10
C ASP A 280 -2.71 -48.73 -4.03
N ASN A 281 -3.13 -49.98 -4.25
CA ASN A 281 -4.10 -50.66 -3.38
C ASN A 281 -3.53 -51.04 -2.01
N GLU A 282 -2.20 -51.20 -1.89
CA GLU A 282 -1.56 -51.61 -0.64
C GLU A 282 -1.11 -50.39 0.19
N THR A 283 -0.49 -49.40 -0.45
CA THR A 283 0.06 -48.22 0.23
C THR A 283 -0.90 -47.03 0.26
N GLY A 284 -1.86 -46.96 -0.66
CA GLY A 284 -2.70 -45.78 -0.83
C GLY A 284 -1.90 -44.57 -1.32
N GLU A 285 -0.70 -44.75 -1.88
CA GLU A 285 0.14 -43.67 -2.41
C GLU A 285 0.21 -43.73 -3.94
N CYS A 286 0.70 -42.65 -4.54
CA CYS A 286 0.90 -42.58 -5.99
C CYS A 286 2.24 -43.24 -6.35
N LYS A 287 2.20 -44.26 -7.22
CA LYS A 287 3.34 -45.16 -7.51
C LYS A 287 4.59 -44.49 -8.09
N THR A 288 4.45 -43.31 -8.70
CA THR A 288 5.52 -42.67 -9.46
C THR A 288 5.92 -41.37 -8.75
N SER A 289 7.21 -41.08 -8.63
CA SER A 289 7.69 -39.80 -8.07
C SER A 289 7.22 -38.56 -8.83
N ARG A 290 6.74 -38.75 -10.06
CA ARG A 290 6.16 -37.72 -10.94
C ARG A 290 4.63 -37.69 -10.93
N SER A 291 3.98 -38.55 -10.16
CA SER A 291 2.53 -38.50 -9.99
C SER A 291 2.16 -37.77 -8.71
N VAL A 292 1.12 -36.94 -8.81
CA VAL A 292 0.62 -36.11 -7.70
C VAL A 292 -0.81 -36.46 -7.38
N ARG A 293 -1.21 -36.25 -6.13
CA ARG A 293 -2.62 -36.40 -5.73
C ARG A 293 -3.46 -35.30 -6.37
N CYS A 294 -4.57 -35.70 -6.96
CA CYS A 294 -5.52 -34.79 -7.60
C CYS A 294 -6.96 -35.16 -7.22
N ARG A 295 -7.78 -34.14 -6.97
CA ARG A 295 -9.18 -34.30 -6.60
C ARG A 295 -10.02 -34.55 -7.85
N VAL A 296 -10.80 -35.61 -7.85
CA VAL A 296 -11.71 -35.98 -8.95
C VAL A 296 -13.18 -35.85 -8.60
N ALA A 297 -13.52 -35.71 -7.32
CA ALA A 297 -14.89 -35.55 -6.86
C ALA A 297 -15.34 -34.07 -6.84
N PRO A 298 -16.61 -33.78 -7.17
CA PRO A 298 -17.19 -32.45 -7.11
C PRO A 298 -17.39 -31.95 -5.67
N GLU A 299 -17.51 -30.63 -5.50
CA GLU A 299 -17.37 -29.97 -4.19
C GLU A 299 -18.47 -30.34 -3.19
N HIS A 300 -19.70 -30.52 -3.67
CA HIS A 300 -20.85 -30.90 -2.84
C HIS A 300 -20.66 -32.24 -2.10
N LYS A 301 -19.80 -33.16 -2.60
CA LYS A 301 -19.55 -34.46 -1.95
C LYS A 301 -18.62 -34.39 -0.74
N PHE A 302 -18.03 -33.23 -0.46
CA PHE A 302 -17.10 -33.04 0.66
C PHE A 302 -17.75 -32.41 1.90
N PHE A 303 -19.04 -32.04 1.83
CA PHE A 303 -19.74 -31.42 2.95
C PHE A 303 -19.83 -32.38 4.15
N GLY A 304 -19.22 -32.01 5.28
CA GLY A 304 -19.19 -32.82 6.51
C GLY A 304 -18.13 -33.93 6.57
N MET A 305 -17.17 -33.97 5.64
CA MET A 305 -16.09 -34.97 5.65
C MET A 305 -14.74 -34.42 6.11
N ASN A 306 -13.98 -35.25 6.85
CA ASN A 306 -12.61 -34.95 7.23
C ASN A 306 -11.65 -35.04 6.03
N HIS A 307 -10.89 -33.97 5.79
CA HIS A 307 -10.00 -33.83 4.63
C HIS A 307 -8.95 -34.96 4.55
N SER A 308 -8.39 -35.36 5.69
CA SER A 308 -7.38 -36.42 5.78
C SER A 308 -7.91 -37.81 5.39
N LEU A 309 -9.20 -38.07 5.63
CA LEU A 309 -9.86 -39.31 5.22
C LEU A 309 -10.22 -39.28 3.74
N ALA A 310 -10.64 -38.11 3.23
CA ALA A 310 -10.98 -37.93 1.83
C ALA A 310 -9.76 -38.10 0.91
N ILE A 311 -8.58 -37.60 1.30
CA ILE A 311 -7.33 -37.74 0.53
C ILE A 311 -6.94 -39.22 0.30
N ARG A 312 -7.27 -40.09 1.25
CA ARG A 312 -6.98 -41.54 1.15
C ARG A 312 -8.02 -42.30 0.34
N ASN A 313 -9.22 -41.72 0.16
CA ASN A 313 -10.31 -42.39 -0.53
C ASN A 313 -10.18 -42.26 -2.06
N PRO A 314 -10.07 -43.38 -2.81
CA PRO A 314 -9.96 -43.39 -4.28
C PRO A 314 -11.13 -42.75 -5.03
N ASP A 315 -12.31 -42.66 -4.40
CA ASP A 315 -13.48 -42.02 -4.98
C ASP A 315 -13.36 -40.49 -5.02
N TYR A 316 -12.50 -39.93 -4.16
CA TYR A 316 -12.34 -38.49 -3.99
C TYR A 316 -11.02 -37.99 -4.55
N TYR A 317 -9.93 -38.73 -4.30
CA TYR A 317 -8.59 -38.39 -4.75
C TYR A 317 -7.96 -39.53 -5.54
N LYS A 318 -7.42 -39.20 -6.70
CA LYS A 318 -6.67 -40.11 -7.58
C LYS A 318 -5.24 -39.59 -7.80
N CYS A 319 -4.46 -40.31 -8.59
CA CYS A 319 -3.11 -39.94 -8.97
C CYS A 319 -3.08 -39.39 -10.39
N CYS A 320 -2.61 -38.16 -10.56
CA CYS A 320 -2.46 -37.50 -11.84
C CYS A 320 -0.99 -37.47 -12.26
N SER A 321 -0.72 -37.75 -13.53
CA SER A 321 0.62 -37.67 -14.12
C SER A 321 0.58 -37.34 -15.60
N GLY A 322 1.63 -36.75 -16.15
CA GLY A 322 1.69 -36.38 -17.56
C GLY A 322 2.52 -35.12 -17.76
N PHE A 323 2.67 -34.70 -19.00
CA PHE A 323 3.50 -33.55 -19.36
C PHE A 323 3.13 -32.27 -18.60
N CYS A 324 1.83 -31.97 -18.47
CA CYS A 324 1.37 -30.75 -17.78
C CYS A 324 1.61 -30.83 -16.27
N ILE A 325 1.56 -32.03 -15.69
CA ILE A 325 1.81 -32.25 -14.26
C ILE A 325 3.31 -32.10 -13.95
N ASP A 326 4.18 -32.67 -14.78
CA ASP A 326 5.64 -32.52 -14.65
C ASP A 326 6.05 -31.03 -14.76
N LEU A 327 5.47 -30.29 -15.70
CA LEU A 327 5.74 -28.86 -15.86
C LEU A 327 5.23 -28.04 -14.67
N LEU A 328 4.03 -28.35 -14.14
CA LEU A 328 3.47 -27.69 -12.96
C LEU A 328 4.34 -27.93 -11.72
N GLN A 329 4.81 -29.17 -11.49
CA GLN A 329 5.75 -29.48 -10.43
C GLN A 329 7.05 -28.67 -10.56
N LYS A 330 7.57 -28.51 -11.78
CA LYS A 330 8.76 -27.72 -12.05
C LYS A 330 8.54 -26.23 -11.73
N PHE A 331 7.42 -25.65 -12.16
CA PHE A 331 7.08 -24.27 -11.81
C PHE A 331 6.88 -24.09 -10.30
N ALA A 332 6.24 -25.03 -9.62
CA ALA A 332 6.06 -24.98 -8.18
C ALA A 332 7.39 -24.96 -7.42
N GLN A 333 8.37 -25.75 -7.87
CA GLN A 333 9.73 -25.76 -7.30
C GLN A 333 10.50 -24.45 -7.58
N ASP A 334 10.48 -23.98 -8.82
CA ASP A 334 11.27 -22.82 -9.26
C ASP A 334 10.69 -21.50 -8.72
N LEU A 335 9.36 -21.38 -8.69
CA LEU A 335 8.63 -20.20 -8.23
C LEU A 335 8.18 -20.29 -6.76
N LYS A 336 8.45 -21.42 -6.09
CA LYS A 336 8.17 -21.67 -4.66
C LYS A 336 6.71 -21.50 -4.24
N PHE A 337 5.78 -22.07 -5.01
CA PHE A 337 4.35 -22.12 -4.65
C PHE A 337 3.88 -23.54 -4.35
N SER A 338 2.77 -23.68 -3.64
CA SER A 338 2.04 -24.94 -3.49
C SER A 338 0.78 -24.92 -4.35
N TYR A 339 0.20 -26.08 -4.66
CA TYR A 339 -1.00 -26.13 -5.48
C TYR A 339 -1.89 -27.31 -5.13
N ASP A 340 -3.18 -27.13 -5.35
CA ASP A 340 -4.21 -28.16 -5.25
C ASP A 340 -4.80 -28.39 -6.65
N LEU A 341 -4.86 -29.66 -7.07
CA LEU A 341 -5.38 -30.06 -8.39
C LEU A 341 -6.84 -30.51 -8.31
N TYR A 342 -7.70 -29.92 -9.14
CA TYR A 342 -9.13 -30.22 -9.21
C TYR A 342 -9.53 -30.60 -10.63
N ARG A 343 -10.24 -31.72 -10.77
CA ARG A 343 -10.86 -32.05 -12.04
C ARG A 343 -12.03 -31.10 -12.30
N VAL A 344 -12.14 -30.58 -13.52
CA VAL A 344 -13.30 -29.78 -13.93
C VAL A 344 -14.59 -30.63 -13.80
N GLU A 345 -15.66 -30.06 -13.23
CA GLU A 345 -16.88 -30.80 -12.88
C GLU A 345 -17.71 -31.26 -14.10
N ASP A 346 -17.75 -30.45 -15.16
CA ASP A 346 -18.48 -30.76 -16.40
C ASP A 346 -17.73 -31.75 -17.32
N GLY A 347 -16.42 -31.89 -17.13
CA GLY A 347 -15.57 -32.73 -17.96
C GLY A 347 -15.43 -32.23 -19.41
N THR A 348 -15.68 -30.95 -19.67
CA THR A 348 -15.63 -30.36 -21.02
C THR A 348 -14.76 -29.11 -21.07
N TRP A 349 -14.21 -28.82 -22.25
CA TRP A 349 -13.58 -27.52 -22.52
C TRP A 349 -14.66 -26.45 -22.66
N GLY A 350 -14.42 -25.27 -22.08
CA GLY A 350 -15.39 -24.18 -21.97
C GLY A 350 -16.21 -23.97 -23.24
N VAL A 351 -17.53 -24.05 -23.10
CA VAL A 351 -18.53 -23.91 -24.17
C VAL A 351 -18.97 -22.46 -24.31
#